data_AF-A0A973W621-F1
#
_entry.id   AF-A0A973W621-F1
#
_cell.length_a   1.000
_cell.length_b   1.000
_cell.length_c   1.000
_cell.angle_alpha   90.00
_cell.angle_beta   90.00
_cell.angle_gamma   90.00
#
_symmetry.space_group_name_H-M   'P 1'
#
loop_
_entity.id
_entity.type
_entity.pdbx_description
1 polymer ?
#
loop_
_entity_poly.entity_id
_entity_poly.type
_entity_poly.pdbx_seq_one_letter_code
_entity_poly.pdbx_strand_id
1 'polypeptide(L)'
;MDKPVVLVAGHFDVLAETRDPDGTSWGVLLHWKDHDGRDHKFALPRATLAGDGSEARRILMEGGFFISPSQTARNLFNSFLLQVKSPDRARATQRVGWHGNSFVMPDDCFGADQRDLLLLQSASAHENAFRQTGTLESWQQSVARYAVGNSRLVLTLSAAFAGPLVGPCAVEGGGIHFKGASSTGKSTALHVAGSVWGGGGTNGYIRSWRSTANGLEGVSMAHCDTLLCLDELSQLAPKDAGEAAYMLANGSGKSRSTRDGSARRAAKWRVLFLSSGEIGLSDKVAEDGRGKRLAAGQQIRIVDVAADAGAGMGMFEQLHEFGSADALAVHLKTATQQHYGVASRQYLGAIVPEIDEIRRTVKDVVKSSVTPTCHPELTGRSVV
;
A
#
# COMPACT_ATOMS: atom_id res chain seq x y z
N MET A 1 12.62 3.69 56.15
CA MET A 1 11.20 3.59 55.77
C MET A 1 11.16 3.22 54.31
N ASP A 2 10.61 2.05 53.98
CA ASP A 2 10.39 1.68 52.58
C ASP A 2 9.41 2.67 51.96
N LYS A 3 9.73 3.14 50.75
CA LYS A 3 8.83 4.01 50.00
C LYS A 3 7.54 3.24 49.71
N PRO A 4 6.36 3.88 49.83
CA PRO A 4 5.10 3.23 49.49
C PRO A 4 5.13 2.77 48.03
N VAL A 5 4.56 1.59 47.77
CA VAL A 5 4.40 1.07 46.41
C VAL A 5 3.50 2.02 45.62
N VAL A 6 3.99 2.53 44.49
CA VAL A 6 3.24 3.43 43.61
C VAL A 6 2.88 2.69 42.34
N LEU A 7 1.59 2.62 42.01
CA LEU A 7 1.14 2.15 40.70
C LEU A 7 1.52 3.18 39.63
N VAL A 8 2.38 2.79 38.69
CA VAL A 8 2.94 3.67 37.66
C VAL A 8 2.13 3.61 36.35
N ALA A 9 1.89 2.39 35.84
CA ALA A 9 1.20 2.14 34.59
C ALA A 9 0.59 0.72 34.58
N GLY A 10 -0.19 0.40 33.54
CA GLY A 10 -0.67 -0.95 33.27
C GLY A 10 0.47 -1.91 32.89
N HIS A 11 0.17 -3.19 32.73
CA HIS A 11 1.15 -4.17 32.25
C HIS A 11 1.55 -3.88 30.80
N PHE A 12 2.86 -3.90 30.53
CA PHE A 12 3.40 -3.84 29.18
C PHE A 12 4.76 -4.53 29.12
N ASP A 13 5.12 -4.98 27.93
CA ASP A 13 6.39 -5.62 27.62
C ASP A 13 7.25 -4.66 26.79
N VAL A 14 8.56 -4.64 27.08
CA VAL A 14 9.56 -3.96 26.24
C VAL A 14 10.20 -5.02 25.35
N LEU A 15 9.77 -5.07 24.09
CA LEU A 15 10.17 -6.12 23.17
C LEU A 15 11.54 -5.87 22.53
N ALA A 16 11.91 -4.61 22.25
CA ALA A 16 13.16 -4.26 21.58
C ALA A 16 13.48 -2.77 21.71
N GLU A 17 14.74 -2.39 21.49
CA GLU A 17 15.07 -1.00 21.11
C GLU A 17 14.83 -0.81 19.62
N THR A 18 14.17 0.30 19.25
CA THR A 18 13.82 0.60 17.86
C THR A 18 14.73 1.68 17.28
N ARG A 19 15.04 1.59 15.99
CA ARG A 19 15.65 2.68 15.21
C ARG A 19 15.00 2.83 13.84
N ASP A 20 15.06 4.01 13.25
CA ASP A 20 14.77 4.17 11.83
C ASP A 20 15.90 3.56 10.95
N PRO A 21 15.69 3.38 9.63
CA PRO A 21 16.69 2.78 8.75
C PRO A 21 18.01 3.56 8.69
N ASP A 22 17.96 4.88 8.87
CA ASP A 22 19.13 5.75 8.82
C ASP A 22 19.83 5.89 10.20
N GLY A 23 19.26 5.32 11.26
CA GLY A 23 19.80 5.40 12.63
C GLY A 23 19.72 6.79 13.27
N THR A 24 18.93 7.69 12.71
CA THR A 24 18.75 9.07 13.16
C THR A 24 17.70 9.23 14.26
N SER A 25 16.78 8.26 14.38
CA SER A 25 15.70 8.26 15.36
C SER A 25 15.67 6.94 16.12
N TRP A 26 15.67 7.02 17.45
CA TRP A 26 15.69 5.86 18.34
C TRP A 26 14.51 5.85 19.30
N GLY A 27 14.12 4.66 19.73
CA GLY A 27 12.92 4.41 20.50
C GLY A 27 12.92 3.07 21.21
N VAL A 28 11.75 2.70 21.71
CA VAL A 28 11.48 1.39 22.31
C VAL A 28 10.20 0.81 21.74
N LEU A 29 10.21 -0.49 21.46
CA LEU A 29 9.03 -1.23 21.06
C LEU A 29 8.29 -1.71 22.29
N LEU A 30 7.07 -1.21 22.46
CA LEU A 30 6.18 -1.58 23.54
C LEU A 30 5.08 -2.51 23.03
N HIS A 31 4.68 -3.47 23.85
CA HIS A 31 3.51 -4.31 23.64
C HIS A 31 2.63 -4.30 24.90
N TRP A 32 1.33 -4.17 24.73
CA TRP A 32 0.36 -4.22 25.82
C TRP A 32 -0.98 -4.76 25.35
N LYS A 33 -1.86 -5.06 26.30
CA LYS A 33 -3.27 -5.37 26.03
C LYS A 33 -4.15 -4.23 26.50
N ASP A 34 -5.13 -3.84 25.69
CA ASP A 34 -6.13 -2.86 26.10
C ASP A 34 -7.17 -3.48 27.06
N HIS A 35 -8.16 -2.67 27.46
CA HIS A 35 -9.21 -3.08 28.40
C HIS A 35 -10.14 -4.17 27.83
N ASP A 36 -10.17 -4.34 26.51
CA ASP A 36 -10.91 -5.40 25.81
C ASP A 36 -10.02 -6.63 25.54
N GLY A 37 -8.76 -6.60 25.99
CA GLY A 37 -7.79 -7.68 25.79
C GLY A 37 -7.15 -7.72 24.40
N ARG A 38 -7.34 -6.69 23.56
CA ARG A 38 -6.71 -6.63 22.23
C ARG A 38 -5.24 -6.29 22.35
N ASP A 39 -4.43 -6.95 21.54
CA ASP A 39 -2.98 -6.72 21.49
C ASP A 39 -2.65 -5.42 20.73
N HIS A 40 -1.78 -4.60 21.34
CA HIS A 40 -1.23 -3.40 20.74
C HIS A 40 0.29 -3.45 20.75
N LYS A 41 0.92 -3.08 19.63
CA LYS A 41 2.36 -2.90 19.52
C LYS A 41 2.66 -1.50 19.01
N PHE A 42 3.57 -0.79 19.67
CA PHE A 42 3.95 0.55 19.26
C PHE A 42 5.44 0.80 19.45
N ALA A 43 6.12 1.18 18.38
CA ALA A 43 7.49 1.67 18.44
C ALA A 43 7.47 3.14 18.87
N LEU A 44 7.65 3.39 20.17
CA LEU A 44 7.63 4.72 20.77
C LEU A 44 8.98 5.43 20.53
N PRO A 45 9.04 6.53 19.75
CA PRO A 45 10.27 7.30 19.61
C PRO A 45 10.61 7.96 20.95
N ARG A 46 11.85 7.81 21.45
CA ARG A 46 12.23 8.43 22.73
C ARG A 46 12.18 9.96 22.67
N ALA A 47 12.26 10.55 21.48
CA ALA A 47 12.08 11.98 21.28
C ALA A 47 10.70 12.48 21.75
N THR A 48 9.63 11.67 21.67
CA THR A 48 8.29 12.07 22.17
C THR A 48 8.18 12.05 23.70
N LEU A 49 9.21 11.54 24.39
CA LEU A 49 9.35 11.60 25.85
C LEU A 49 10.10 12.86 26.31
N ALA A 50 10.59 13.69 25.38
CA ALA A 50 11.24 14.95 25.72
C ALA A 50 10.28 15.89 26.48
N GLY A 51 10.85 16.75 27.32
CA GLY A 51 10.07 17.64 28.18
C GLY A 51 9.24 16.85 29.19
N ASP A 52 7.92 17.03 29.17
CA ASP A 52 7.01 16.36 30.09
C ASP A 52 6.52 14.99 29.57
N GLY A 53 6.84 14.59 28.33
CA GLY A 53 6.38 13.35 27.67
C GLY A 53 4.86 13.23 27.49
N SER A 54 4.14 14.35 27.42
CA SER A 54 2.69 14.37 27.18
C SER A 54 2.29 13.73 25.85
N GLU A 55 3.08 13.92 24.80
CA GLU A 55 2.84 13.32 23.48
C GLU A 55 2.87 11.79 23.53
N ALA A 56 3.93 11.21 24.13
CA ALA A 56 4.04 9.77 24.32
C ALA A 56 2.84 9.20 25.10
N ARG A 57 2.46 9.85 26.20
CA ARG A 57 1.32 9.40 27.02
C ARG A 57 0.00 9.46 26.26
N ARG A 58 -0.22 10.54 25.48
CA ARG A 58 -1.44 10.70 24.67
C ARG A 58 -1.60 9.53 23.70
N ILE A 59 -0.54 9.16 22.99
CA ILE A 59 -0.54 8.06 22.02
C ILE A 59 -0.84 6.72 22.72
N LEU A 60 -0.18 6.44 23.84
CA LEU A 60 -0.39 5.19 24.57
C LEU A 60 -1.82 5.09 25.14
N MET A 61 -2.34 6.18 25.71
CA MET A 61 -3.72 6.23 26.23
C MET A 61 -4.77 6.08 25.12
N GLU A 62 -4.51 6.58 23.92
CA GLU A 62 -5.38 6.41 22.74
C GLU A 62 -5.54 4.92 22.37
N GLY A 63 -4.48 4.12 22.55
CA GLY A 63 -4.52 2.66 22.43
C GLY A 63 -4.97 1.93 23.71
N GLY A 64 -5.63 2.62 24.64
CA GLY A 64 -6.20 2.01 25.85
C GLY A 64 -5.18 1.66 26.94
N PHE A 65 -3.93 2.12 26.85
CA PHE A 65 -2.92 1.87 27.88
C PHE A 65 -3.16 2.71 29.14
N PHE A 66 -3.20 2.06 30.31
CA PHE A 66 -3.35 2.76 31.58
C PHE A 66 -2.03 3.41 32.02
N ILE A 67 -2.07 4.71 32.35
CA ILE A 67 -0.96 5.44 32.97
C ILE A 67 -1.51 6.20 34.17
N SER A 68 -0.84 6.07 35.31
CA SER A 68 -1.24 6.74 36.54
C SER A 68 -1.21 8.28 36.41
N PRO A 69 -2.22 9.01 36.92
CA PRO A 69 -2.31 10.45 36.77
C PRO A 69 -1.34 11.23 37.67
N SER A 70 -0.76 10.57 38.69
CA SER A 70 0.16 11.19 39.64
C SER A 70 1.42 11.72 38.96
N GLN A 71 1.85 12.95 39.28
CA GLN A 71 3.08 13.53 38.73
C GLN A 71 4.29 12.62 38.99
N THR A 72 4.39 12.06 40.20
CA THR A 72 5.46 11.15 40.58
C THR A 72 5.47 9.90 39.69
N ALA A 73 4.29 9.30 39.47
CA ALA A 73 4.17 8.12 38.61
C ALA A 73 4.52 8.43 37.15
N ARG A 74 4.04 9.56 36.59
CA ARG A 74 4.37 9.98 35.23
C ARG A 74 5.88 10.21 35.04
N ASN A 75 6.53 10.81 36.03
CA ASN A 75 7.98 11.03 36.01
C ASN A 75 8.74 9.70 36.05
N LEU A 76 8.31 8.74 36.87
CA LEU A 76 8.90 7.40 36.93
C LEU A 76 8.71 6.65 35.61
N PHE A 77 7.52 6.70 35.01
CA PHE A 77 7.24 6.07 33.72
C PHE A 77 8.12 6.63 32.60
N ASN A 78 8.19 7.96 32.45
CA ASN A 78 9.07 8.60 31.47
C ASN A 78 10.54 8.23 31.71
N SER A 79 11.00 8.27 32.97
CA SER A 79 12.38 7.94 33.33
C SER A 79 12.73 6.50 32.97
N PHE A 80 11.81 5.56 33.23
CA PHE A 80 11.98 4.16 32.87
C PHE A 80 12.13 4.00 31.36
N LEU A 81 11.23 4.55 30.55
CA LEU A 81 11.27 4.40 29.09
C LEU A 81 12.50 5.06 28.43
N LEU A 82 13.03 6.13 29.03
CA LEU A 82 14.27 6.76 28.59
C LEU A 82 15.51 5.91 28.88
N GLN A 83 15.47 5.06 29.92
CA GLN A 83 16.64 4.31 30.40
C GLN A 83 16.61 2.83 30.08
N VAL A 84 15.43 2.25 29.87
CA VAL A 84 15.27 0.81 29.62
C VAL A 84 16.07 0.40 28.40
N LYS A 85 16.82 -0.69 28.54
CA LYS A 85 17.61 -1.30 27.48
C LYS A 85 17.06 -2.69 27.22
N SER A 86 16.95 -3.05 25.95
CA SER A 86 16.70 -4.43 25.52
C SER A 86 17.92 -4.90 24.72
N PRO A 87 18.34 -6.16 24.81
CA PRO A 87 19.33 -6.72 23.89
C PRO A 87 18.76 -6.85 22.47
N ASP A 88 17.44 -6.97 22.35
CA ASP A 88 16.76 -7.11 21.07
C ASP A 88 16.66 -5.77 20.35
N ARG A 89 16.65 -5.85 19.03
CA ARG A 89 16.62 -4.69 18.13
C ARG A 89 15.43 -4.78 17.20
N ALA A 90 14.93 -3.61 16.82
CA ALA A 90 13.87 -3.48 15.86
C ALA A 90 14.14 -2.30 14.93
N ARG A 91 13.75 -2.40 13.65
CA ARG A 91 13.76 -1.26 12.73
C ARG A 91 12.34 -0.78 12.50
N ALA A 92 12.09 0.48 12.80
CA ALA A 92 10.82 1.14 12.56
C ALA A 92 10.83 1.82 11.18
N THR A 93 9.97 1.37 10.27
CA THR A 93 9.76 1.97 8.96
C THR A 93 8.43 2.72 8.91
N GLN A 94 8.35 3.74 8.06
CA GLN A 94 7.15 4.54 7.81
C GLN A 94 6.42 4.12 6.52
N ARG A 95 6.92 3.10 5.80
CA ARG A 95 6.33 2.58 4.55
C ARG A 95 6.34 1.07 4.47
N VAL A 96 5.32 0.54 3.79
CA VAL A 96 5.28 -0.84 3.30
C VAL A 96 6.34 -1.05 2.21
N GLY A 97 6.71 -2.30 1.96
CA GLY A 97 7.54 -2.68 0.84
C GLY A 97 8.96 -3.06 1.22
N TRP A 98 9.89 -2.90 0.27
CA TRP A 98 11.27 -3.36 0.42
C TRP A 98 12.10 -2.45 1.32
N HIS A 99 12.79 -3.07 2.28
CA HIS A 99 13.79 -2.47 3.15
C HIS A 99 15.03 -3.36 3.19
N GLY A 100 16.00 -3.07 2.32
CA GLY A 100 17.10 -4.00 2.05
C GLY A 100 16.56 -5.26 1.39
N ASN A 101 16.86 -6.42 1.98
CA ASN A 101 16.43 -7.73 1.49
C ASN A 101 15.16 -8.25 2.17
N SER A 102 14.52 -7.41 2.99
CA SER A 102 13.27 -7.76 3.67
C SER A 102 12.10 -6.97 3.09
N PHE A 103 10.94 -7.62 3.01
CA PHE A 103 9.68 -7.01 2.61
C PHE A 103 8.79 -6.82 3.82
N VAL A 104 8.46 -5.57 4.15
CA VAL A 104 7.67 -5.22 5.34
C VAL A 104 6.24 -4.92 4.97
N MET A 105 5.31 -5.58 5.64
CA MET A 105 3.87 -5.29 5.61
C MET A 105 3.41 -4.77 6.99
N PRO A 106 2.18 -4.23 7.09
CA PRO A 106 1.70 -3.69 8.36
C PRO A 106 1.59 -4.74 9.48
N ASP A 107 1.37 -5.99 9.13
CA ASP A 107 1.10 -7.11 10.03
C ASP A 107 2.15 -8.24 9.96
N ASP A 108 3.13 -8.14 9.06
CA ASP A 108 4.07 -9.23 8.77
C ASP A 108 5.37 -8.73 8.11
N CYS A 109 6.42 -9.55 8.12
CA CYS A 109 7.70 -9.25 7.48
C CYS A 109 8.31 -10.51 6.86
N PHE A 110 8.76 -10.40 5.61
CA PHE A 110 9.37 -11.48 4.84
C PHE A 110 10.85 -11.20 4.63
N GLY A 111 11.71 -12.22 4.72
CA GLY A 111 13.15 -12.11 4.47
C GLY A 111 14.02 -12.26 5.73
N ALA A 112 15.31 -12.49 5.50
CA ALA A 112 16.26 -12.87 6.53
C ALA A 112 17.03 -11.66 7.07
N ASP A 113 16.49 -11.04 8.12
CA ASP A 113 17.31 -10.35 9.11
C ASP A 113 16.79 -10.75 10.50
N GLN A 114 17.14 -11.97 10.95
CA GLN A 114 16.70 -12.52 12.26
C GLN A 114 17.16 -11.68 13.47
N ARG A 115 17.96 -10.62 13.24
CA ARG A 115 18.55 -9.77 14.28
C ARG A 115 17.67 -8.59 14.66
N ASP A 116 16.88 -8.05 13.73
CA ASP A 116 16.08 -6.85 13.96
C ASP A 116 14.60 -7.11 13.58
N LEU A 117 13.66 -6.97 14.52
CA LEU A 117 12.22 -6.95 14.21
C LEU A 117 11.89 -5.73 13.34
N LEU A 118 11.42 -5.91 12.11
CA LEU A 118 10.98 -4.81 11.26
C LEU A 118 9.50 -4.48 11.54
N LEU A 119 9.22 -3.23 11.87
CA LEU A 119 7.87 -2.77 12.21
C LEU A 119 7.48 -1.55 11.41
N LEU A 120 6.26 -1.56 10.89
CA LEU A 120 5.64 -0.38 10.31
C LEU A 120 5.11 0.52 11.43
N GLN A 121 5.74 1.68 11.62
CA GLN A 121 5.16 2.80 12.35
C GLN A 121 4.12 3.46 11.45
N SER A 122 2.85 3.08 11.62
CA SER A 122 1.73 3.88 11.11
C SER A 122 1.23 4.80 12.22
N ALA A 123 1.07 6.09 11.92
CA ALA A 123 0.37 7.02 12.82
C ALA A 123 -1.13 6.70 12.96
N SER A 124 -1.67 5.84 12.09
CA SER A 124 -3.05 5.38 12.10
C SER A 124 -3.07 3.86 12.03
N ALA A 125 -3.11 3.20 13.19
CA ALA A 125 -3.28 1.75 13.32
C ALA A 125 -4.66 1.24 12.83
N HIS A 126 -5.58 2.13 12.47
CA HIS A 126 -7.01 1.81 12.33
C HIS A 126 -7.49 1.40 10.92
N GLU A 127 -6.68 1.53 9.87
CA GLU A 127 -7.09 1.15 8.50
C GLU A 127 -6.01 0.33 7.76
N ASN A 128 -5.62 -0.81 8.36
CA ASN A 128 -4.79 -1.77 7.62
C ASN A 128 -5.60 -2.40 6.47
N ALA A 129 -5.23 -2.10 5.22
CA ALA A 129 -5.80 -2.66 3.99
C ALA A 129 -5.42 -4.13 3.75
N PHE A 130 -4.37 -4.62 4.41
CA PHE A 130 -3.69 -5.89 4.12
C PHE A 130 -4.22 -7.07 4.95
N ARG A 131 -5.49 -7.02 5.39
CA ARG A 131 -6.13 -8.11 6.14
C ARG A 131 -6.18 -9.39 5.31
N GLN A 132 -6.40 -10.53 5.96
CA GLN A 132 -6.46 -11.84 5.32
C GLN A 132 -7.74 -12.59 5.72
N THR A 133 -8.29 -13.38 4.78
CA THR A 133 -9.39 -14.31 5.03
C THR A 133 -9.39 -15.42 3.96
N GLY A 134 -9.84 -16.62 4.35
CA GLY A 134 -9.82 -17.81 3.50
C GLY A 134 -8.45 -18.47 3.41
N THR A 135 -8.28 -19.34 2.41
CA THR A 135 -7.02 -20.03 2.08
C THR A 135 -6.58 -19.69 0.66
N LEU A 136 -5.32 -19.96 0.32
CA LEU A 136 -4.83 -19.79 -1.05
C LEU A 136 -5.68 -20.61 -2.04
N GLU A 137 -5.98 -21.86 -1.69
CA GLU A 137 -6.80 -22.75 -2.50
C GLU A 137 -8.21 -22.17 -2.72
N SER A 138 -8.87 -21.69 -1.66
CA SER A 138 -10.20 -21.09 -1.78
C SER A 138 -10.15 -19.82 -2.63
N TRP A 139 -9.09 -19.01 -2.51
CA TRP A 139 -8.92 -17.82 -3.34
C TRP A 139 -8.71 -18.20 -4.82
N GLN A 140 -7.91 -19.23 -5.10
CA GLN A 140 -7.70 -19.71 -6.46
C GLN A 140 -9.00 -20.23 -7.10
N GLN A 141 -9.78 -21.01 -6.34
CA GLN A 141 -11.05 -21.58 -6.81
C GLN A 141 -12.16 -20.53 -6.95
N SER A 142 -12.25 -19.57 -6.02
CA SER A 142 -13.36 -18.61 -5.97
C SER A 142 -13.07 -17.29 -6.69
N VAL A 143 -11.81 -16.96 -6.97
CA VAL A 143 -11.41 -15.68 -7.59
C VAL A 143 -10.50 -15.90 -8.80
N ALA A 144 -9.32 -16.52 -8.61
CA ALA A 144 -8.27 -16.48 -9.62
C ALA A 144 -8.58 -17.30 -10.89
N ARG A 145 -9.28 -18.43 -10.75
CA ARG A 145 -9.60 -19.32 -11.89
C ARG A 145 -10.37 -18.60 -13.00
N TYR A 146 -11.19 -17.61 -12.64
CA TYR A 146 -12.01 -16.87 -13.60
C TYR A 146 -11.20 -15.90 -14.43
N ALA A 147 -9.94 -15.62 -14.07
CA ALA A 147 -9.05 -14.87 -14.95
C ALA A 147 -8.63 -15.67 -16.18
N VAL A 148 -8.64 -17.01 -16.13
CA VAL A 148 -8.34 -17.84 -17.30
C VAL A 148 -9.35 -17.55 -18.40
N GLY A 149 -8.86 -17.21 -19.59
CA GLY A 149 -9.68 -16.82 -20.74
C GLY A 149 -10.17 -15.36 -20.70
N ASN A 150 -9.91 -14.59 -19.64
CA ASN A 150 -10.34 -13.19 -19.52
C ASN A 150 -9.15 -12.22 -19.44
N SER A 151 -8.77 -11.60 -20.56
CA SER A 151 -7.52 -10.84 -20.70
C SER A 151 -7.41 -9.67 -19.72
N ARG A 152 -8.52 -8.97 -19.45
CA ARG A 152 -8.54 -7.82 -18.52
C ARG A 152 -8.32 -8.27 -17.09
N LEU A 153 -8.84 -9.44 -16.71
CA LEU A 153 -8.59 -10.04 -15.39
C LEU A 153 -7.17 -10.59 -15.26
N VAL A 154 -6.62 -11.20 -16.32
CA VAL A 154 -5.21 -11.62 -16.35
C VAL A 154 -4.30 -10.42 -16.15
N LEU A 155 -4.51 -9.33 -16.90
CA LEU A 155 -3.72 -8.10 -16.78
C LEU A 155 -3.81 -7.53 -15.35
N THR A 156 -5.02 -7.51 -14.80
CA THR A 156 -5.31 -7.02 -13.45
C THR A 156 -4.55 -7.79 -12.37
N LEU A 157 -4.61 -9.13 -12.39
CA LEU A 157 -3.86 -9.96 -11.45
C LEU A 157 -2.36 -9.86 -11.68
N SER A 158 -1.91 -9.78 -12.94
CA SER A 158 -0.49 -9.61 -13.28
C SER A 158 0.07 -8.32 -12.69
N ALA A 159 -0.66 -7.21 -12.80
CA ALA A 159 -0.29 -5.94 -12.17
C ALA A 159 -0.21 -6.05 -10.64
N ALA A 160 -1.12 -6.82 -10.02
CA ALA A 160 -1.11 -7.06 -8.59
C ALA A 160 0.16 -7.78 -8.12
N PHE A 161 0.59 -8.82 -8.84
CA PHE A 161 1.81 -9.58 -8.52
C PHE A 161 3.10 -8.88 -8.97
N ALA A 162 3.04 -7.95 -9.92
CA ALA A 162 4.19 -7.19 -10.38
C ALA A 162 4.65 -6.12 -9.37
N GLY A 163 3.78 -5.63 -8.48
CA GLY A 163 4.10 -4.57 -7.51
C GLY A 163 5.42 -4.77 -6.75
N PRO A 164 5.64 -5.93 -6.11
CA PRO A 164 6.89 -6.25 -5.40
C PRO A 164 8.12 -6.33 -6.29
N LEU A 165 7.97 -6.49 -7.60
CA LEU A 165 9.10 -6.59 -8.51
C LEU A 165 9.63 -5.21 -8.92
N VAL A 166 8.82 -4.15 -8.78
CA VAL A 166 9.15 -2.78 -9.21
C VAL A 166 10.44 -2.28 -8.57
N GLY A 167 10.53 -2.34 -7.24
CA GLY A 167 11.69 -1.87 -6.48
C GLY A 167 12.98 -2.62 -6.84
N PRO A 168 13.03 -3.96 -6.68
CA PRO A 168 14.22 -4.76 -6.97
C PRO A 168 14.67 -4.68 -8.42
N CYS A 169 13.73 -4.58 -9.36
CA CYS A 169 14.05 -4.48 -10.79
C CYS A 169 14.41 -3.06 -11.24
N ALA A 170 14.38 -2.07 -10.32
CA ALA A 170 14.63 -0.66 -10.60
C ALA A 170 13.73 -0.11 -11.72
N VAL A 171 12.48 -0.60 -11.78
CA VAL A 171 11.46 -0.11 -12.71
C VAL A 171 10.78 1.09 -12.07
N GLU A 172 10.46 2.10 -12.87
CA GLU A 172 9.70 3.25 -12.41
C GLU A 172 8.24 2.84 -12.10
N GLY A 173 7.60 3.56 -11.18
CA GLY A 173 6.18 3.38 -10.93
C GLY A 173 5.35 3.74 -12.17
N GLY A 174 4.11 3.27 -12.19
CA GLY A 174 3.24 3.48 -13.34
C GLY A 174 1.81 3.02 -13.09
N GLY A 175 0.91 3.46 -13.97
CA GLY A 175 -0.51 3.18 -13.88
C GLY A 175 -1.04 2.43 -15.09
N ILE A 176 -2.00 1.55 -14.86
CA ILE A 176 -2.92 1.08 -15.90
C ILE A 176 -4.30 1.64 -15.57
N HIS A 177 -4.93 2.31 -16.52
CA HIS A 177 -6.24 2.89 -16.34
C HIS A 177 -7.26 2.19 -17.24
N PHE A 178 -8.23 1.51 -16.63
CA PHE A 178 -9.35 0.93 -17.34
C PHE A 178 -10.36 2.04 -17.68
N LYS A 179 -10.43 2.37 -18.97
CA LYS A 179 -11.33 3.37 -19.54
C LYS A 179 -12.53 2.70 -20.21
N GLY A 180 -13.74 3.10 -19.85
CA GLY A 180 -14.95 2.67 -20.56
C GLY A 180 -16.23 3.01 -19.82
N ALA A 181 -17.38 2.79 -20.46
CA ALA A 181 -18.69 3.12 -19.91
C ALA A 181 -18.93 2.49 -18.52
N SER A 182 -19.86 3.08 -17.76
CA SER A 182 -20.37 2.48 -16.52
C SER A 182 -20.83 1.03 -16.73
N SER A 183 -20.79 0.24 -15.65
CA SER A 183 -21.22 -1.17 -15.63
C SER A 183 -20.46 -2.12 -16.56
N THR A 184 -19.25 -1.77 -17.00
CA THR A 184 -18.38 -2.65 -17.82
C THR A 184 -17.52 -3.63 -17.00
N GLY A 185 -17.59 -3.60 -15.67
CA GLY A 185 -16.81 -4.49 -14.78
C GLY A 185 -15.53 -3.88 -14.19
N LYS A 186 -15.24 -2.60 -14.43
CA LYS A 186 -14.00 -1.91 -13.96
C LYS A 186 -13.73 -2.08 -12.47
N SER A 187 -14.70 -1.74 -11.62
CA SER A 187 -14.54 -1.88 -10.17
C SER A 187 -14.42 -3.34 -9.75
N THR A 188 -15.07 -4.28 -10.46
CA THR A 188 -14.89 -5.72 -10.22
C THR A 188 -13.44 -6.14 -10.45
N ALA A 189 -12.81 -5.70 -11.53
CA ALA A 189 -11.39 -5.96 -11.76
C ALA A 189 -10.52 -5.39 -10.64
N LEU A 190 -10.77 -4.16 -10.18
CA LEU A 190 -10.05 -3.60 -9.03
C LEU A 190 -10.21 -4.45 -7.74
N HIS A 191 -11.41 -5.01 -7.49
CA HIS A 191 -11.63 -5.92 -6.36
C HIS A 191 -10.84 -7.23 -6.51
N VAL A 192 -10.81 -7.80 -7.72
CA VAL A 192 -10.01 -9.00 -8.03
C VAL A 192 -8.52 -8.74 -7.79
N ALA A 193 -7.98 -7.64 -8.31
CA ALA A 193 -6.59 -7.25 -8.07
C ALA A 193 -6.29 -7.01 -6.59
N GLY A 194 -7.15 -6.24 -5.92
CA GLY A 194 -7.02 -5.89 -4.52
C GLY A 194 -7.02 -7.11 -3.60
N SER A 195 -7.81 -8.14 -3.94
CA SER A 195 -7.91 -9.38 -3.17
C SER A 195 -6.60 -10.15 -3.06
N VAL A 196 -5.62 -9.91 -3.94
CA VAL A 196 -4.26 -10.49 -3.80
C VAL A 196 -3.61 -10.00 -2.51
N TRP A 197 -3.74 -8.69 -2.23
CA TRP A 197 -3.03 -7.98 -1.17
C TRP A 197 -3.81 -7.85 0.13
N GLY A 198 -5.13 -7.68 0.04
CA GLY A 198 -5.98 -7.61 1.22
C GLY A 198 -7.42 -7.23 0.92
N GLY A 199 -8.12 -6.76 1.93
CA GLY A 199 -9.56 -6.52 1.85
C GLY A 199 -10.18 -6.15 3.19
N GLY A 200 -11.50 -6.34 3.28
CA GLY A 200 -12.31 -5.99 4.44
C GLY A 200 -12.99 -4.61 4.33
N GLY A 201 -14.09 -4.44 5.05
CA GLY A 201 -14.98 -3.29 4.88
C GLY A 201 -15.68 -3.27 3.52
N THR A 202 -16.40 -2.20 3.21
CA THR A 202 -17.22 -2.11 2.00
C THR A 202 -16.39 -2.04 0.71
N ASN A 203 -15.25 -1.34 0.75
CA ASN A 203 -14.42 -1.09 -0.43
C ASN A 203 -13.20 -2.03 -0.52
N GLY A 204 -12.97 -2.89 0.47
CA GLY A 204 -11.81 -3.78 0.50
C GLY A 204 -10.48 -3.01 0.44
N TYR A 205 -9.61 -3.46 -0.47
CA TYR A 205 -8.29 -2.87 -0.73
C TYR A 205 -8.33 -1.55 -1.51
N ILE A 206 -9.46 -1.24 -2.14
CA ILE A 206 -9.59 -0.13 -3.08
C ILE A 206 -9.59 1.21 -2.33
N ARG A 207 -9.01 2.23 -2.96
CA ARG A 207 -9.02 3.62 -2.50
C ARG A 207 -9.71 4.50 -3.53
N SER A 208 -10.29 5.61 -3.08
CA SER A 208 -10.93 6.57 -3.98
C SER A 208 -9.90 7.57 -4.49
N TRP A 209 -10.05 7.98 -5.75
CA TRP A 209 -9.34 9.15 -6.29
C TRP A 209 -9.70 10.46 -5.57
N ARG A 210 -10.83 10.52 -4.87
CA ARG A 210 -11.24 11.66 -4.05
C ARG A 210 -10.39 11.76 -2.79
N SER A 211 -9.17 12.26 -2.95
CA SER A 211 -8.22 12.45 -1.85
C SER A 211 -7.49 13.77 -2.00
N THR A 212 -6.99 14.30 -0.88
CA THR A 212 -6.05 15.43 -0.92
C THR A 212 -4.67 14.94 -1.36
N ALA A 213 -3.80 15.81 -1.85
CA ALA A 213 -2.42 15.42 -2.20
C ALA A 213 -1.69 14.75 -1.00
N ASN A 214 -1.91 15.24 0.21
CA ASN A 214 -1.35 14.65 1.44
C ASN A 214 -1.95 13.26 1.74
N GLY A 215 -3.26 13.11 1.54
CA GLY A 215 -3.93 11.82 1.68
C GLY A 215 -3.39 10.80 0.69
N LEU A 216 -3.21 11.19 -0.57
CA LEU A 216 -2.66 10.33 -1.62
C LEU A 216 -1.18 9.98 -1.36
N GLU A 217 -0.38 10.91 -0.84
CA GLU A 217 0.99 10.65 -0.37
C GLU A 217 1.01 9.57 0.72
N GLY A 218 0.15 9.68 1.73
CA GLY A 218 0.02 8.69 2.81
C GLY A 218 -0.41 7.31 2.30
N VAL A 219 -1.41 7.26 1.42
CA VAL A 219 -1.85 6.03 0.75
C VAL A 219 -0.72 5.41 -0.06
N SER A 220 0.07 6.22 -0.77
CA SER A 220 1.18 5.72 -1.58
C SER A 220 2.28 5.09 -0.73
N MET A 221 2.57 5.66 0.44
CA MET A 221 3.51 5.08 1.41
C MET A 221 3.00 3.76 2.01
N ALA A 222 1.69 3.67 2.25
CA ALA A 222 1.04 2.47 2.74
C ALA A 222 0.96 1.33 1.70
N HIS A 223 1.07 1.64 0.41
CA HIS A 223 1.03 0.69 -0.70
C HIS A 223 2.36 0.59 -1.46
N CYS A 224 3.46 1.05 -0.86
CA CYS A 224 4.76 1.08 -1.52
C CYS A 224 5.29 -0.34 -1.79
N ASP A 225 5.82 -0.56 -2.98
CA ASP A 225 6.23 -1.86 -3.53
C ASP A 225 5.09 -2.91 -3.55
N THR A 226 3.84 -2.47 -3.50
CA THR A 226 2.64 -3.30 -3.71
C THR A 226 1.80 -2.73 -4.85
N LEU A 227 0.59 -3.24 -5.02
CA LEU A 227 -0.42 -2.63 -5.87
C LEU A 227 -1.13 -1.47 -5.15
N LEU A 228 -1.55 -0.45 -5.89
CA LEU A 228 -2.54 0.54 -5.43
C LEU A 228 -3.76 0.52 -6.37
N CYS A 229 -4.96 0.29 -5.84
CA CYS A 229 -6.20 0.34 -6.62
C CYS A 229 -6.93 1.65 -6.37
N LEU A 230 -7.15 2.45 -7.42
CA LEU A 230 -7.84 3.73 -7.35
C LEU A 230 -9.11 3.70 -8.20
N ASP A 231 -10.27 3.79 -7.57
CA ASP A 231 -11.56 3.77 -8.25
C ASP A 231 -12.07 5.19 -8.50
N GLU A 232 -12.75 5.34 -9.65
CA GLU A 232 -13.54 6.51 -10.02
C GLU A 232 -12.73 7.81 -10.19
N LEU A 233 -11.87 7.86 -11.22
CA LEU A 233 -11.07 9.04 -11.58
C LEU A 233 -11.91 10.32 -11.74
N SER A 234 -13.19 10.18 -12.11
CA SER A 234 -14.12 11.30 -12.27
C SER A 234 -14.30 12.13 -11.00
N GLN A 235 -14.09 11.54 -9.81
CA GLN A 235 -14.21 12.22 -8.51
C GLN A 235 -13.04 13.15 -8.18
N LEU A 236 -11.92 13.05 -8.91
CA LEU A 236 -10.80 13.97 -8.75
C LEU A 236 -11.09 15.28 -9.49
N ALA A 237 -10.68 16.41 -8.92
CA ALA A 237 -10.82 17.68 -9.60
C ALA A 237 -9.92 17.71 -10.86
N PRO A 238 -10.43 18.15 -12.03
CA PRO A 238 -9.66 18.22 -13.28
C PRO A 238 -8.27 18.83 -13.16
N LYS A 239 -8.18 19.96 -12.44
CA LYS A 239 -6.93 20.68 -12.18
C LYS A 239 -5.85 19.88 -11.44
N ASP A 240 -6.25 18.88 -10.65
CA ASP A 240 -5.39 18.10 -9.78
C ASP A 240 -5.02 16.74 -10.42
N ALA A 241 -5.74 16.31 -11.46
CA ALA A 241 -5.62 14.99 -12.06
C ALA A 241 -4.23 14.69 -12.62
N GLY A 242 -3.68 15.59 -13.43
CA GLY A 242 -2.35 15.41 -14.01
C GLY A 242 -1.23 15.39 -12.96
N GLU A 243 -1.32 16.24 -11.94
CA GLU A 243 -0.32 16.29 -10.87
C GLU A 243 -0.39 15.04 -9.98
N ALA A 244 -1.58 14.60 -9.61
CA ALA A 244 -1.78 13.40 -8.79
C ALA A 244 -1.24 12.14 -9.49
N ALA A 245 -1.61 11.94 -10.76
CA ALA A 245 -1.12 10.84 -11.59
C ALA A 245 0.42 10.85 -11.70
N TYR A 246 1.00 12.03 -11.96
CA TYR A 246 2.44 12.18 -12.10
C TYR A 246 3.19 11.91 -10.79
N MET A 247 2.68 12.43 -9.67
CA MET A 247 3.23 12.22 -8.34
C MET A 247 3.23 10.73 -7.96
N LEU A 248 2.14 10.01 -8.26
CA LEU A 248 2.03 8.58 -8.02
C LEU A 248 3.10 7.79 -8.78
N ALA A 249 3.23 8.04 -10.09
CA ALA A 249 4.17 7.32 -10.94
C ALA A 249 5.64 7.64 -10.59
N ASN A 250 5.94 8.91 -10.27
CA ASN A 250 7.30 9.33 -9.91
C ASN A 250 7.75 8.87 -8.53
N GLY A 251 6.82 8.56 -7.63
CA GLY A 251 7.19 7.99 -6.35
C GLY A 251 7.73 8.99 -5.32
N SER A 252 7.35 10.27 -5.40
CA SER A 252 7.86 11.29 -4.47
C SER A 252 6.82 12.33 -4.08
N GLY A 253 6.74 12.62 -2.78
CA GLY A 253 5.90 13.68 -2.22
C GLY A 253 6.51 15.07 -2.43
N LYS A 254 5.76 16.12 -2.09
CA LYS A 254 6.26 17.49 -2.15
C LYS A 254 7.29 17.73 -1.04
N SER A 255 8.44 18.31 -1.40
CA SER A 255 9.40 18.83 -0.42
C SER A 255 8.75 19.92 0.44
N ARG A 256 8.99 19.88 1.75
CA ARG A 256 8.47 20.87 2.70
C ARG A 256 9.60 21.43 3.53
N SER A 257 9.48 22.66 4.00
CA SER A 257 10.39 23.19 5.00
C SER A 257 10.03 22.67 6.41
N THR A 258 11.03 22.43 7.22
CA THR A 258 10.92 22.22 8.68
C THR A 258 10.73 23.56 9.39
N ARG A 259 10.45 23.52 10.71
CA ARG A 259 10.30 24.72 11.55
C ARG A 259 11.55 25.61 11.60
N ASP A 260 12.74 25.04 11.40
CA ASP A 260 14.01 25.76 11.34
C ASP A 260 14.40 26.23 9.93
N GLY A 261 13.51 26.07 8.94
CA GLY A 261 13.73 26.48 7.56
C GLY A 261 14.53 25.50 6.71
N SER A 262 15.07 24.41 7.29
CA SER A 262 15.71 23.35 6.51
C SER A 262 14.70 22.54 5.69
N ALA A 263 15.15 21.83 4.66
CA ALA A 263 14.26 21.01 3.84
C ALA A 263 13.97 19.68 4.53
N ARG A 264 12.70 19.40 4.86
CA ARG A 264 12.26 18.07 5.26
C ARG A 264 12.38 17.13 4.06
N ARG A 265 12.99 15.97 4.27
CA ARG A 265 13.10 14.92 3.26
C ARG A 265 11.70 14.53 2.76
N ALA A 266 11.49 14.62 1.45
CA ALA A 266 10.25 14.20 0.83
C ALA A 266 10.02 12.69 1.02
N ALA A 267 8.77 12.30 1.26
CA ALA A 267 8.37 10.90 1.26
C ALA A 267 8.65 10.28 -0.12
N LYS A 268 9.11 9.03 -0.13
CA LYS A 268 9.42 8.29 -1.35
C LYS A 268 8.73 6.94 -1.33
N TRP A 269 8.12 6.59 -2.46
CA TRP A 269 7.46 5.31 -2.67
C TRP A 269 7.70 4.82 -4.09
N ARG A 270 7.26 3.61 -4.37
CA ARG A 270 7.13 3.04 -5.72
C ARG A 270 5.83 2.29 -5.74
N VAL A 271 4.98 2.56 -6.71
CA VAL A 271 3.69 1.87 -6.83
C VAL A 271 3.44 1.50 -8.28
N LEU A 272 2.91 0.30 -8.49
CA LEU A 272 2.07 0.04 -9.65
C LEU A 272 0.64 0.28 -9.23
N PHE A 273 -0.09 1.06 -9.99
CA PHE A 273 -1.48 1.32 -9.68
C PHE A 273 -2.43 0.92 -10.80
N LEU A 274 -3.59 0.40 -10.40
CA LEU A 274 -4.72 0.22 -11.28
C LEU A 274 -5.71 1.34 -11.01
N SER A 275 -6.24 1.91 -12.08
CA SER A 275 -7.20 3.00 -12.04
C SER A 275 -8.42 2.66 -12.89
N SER A 276 -9.59 3.21 -12.57
CA SER A 276 -10.81 3.08 -13.36
C SER A 276 -11.45 4.44 -13.64
N GLY A 277 -12.15 4.55 -14.77
CA GLY A 277 -12.92 5.73 -15.12
C GLY A 277 -13.70 5.59 -16.42
N GLU A 278 -14.61 6.51 -16.66
CA GLU A 278 -15.32 6.59 -17.94
C GLU A 278 -14.49 7.29 -19.03
N ILE A 279 -13.65 8.24 -18.62
CA ILE A 279 -12.76 9.02 -19.47
C ILE A 279 -11.31 8.80 -19.06
N GLY A 280 -10.39 9.01 -19.99
CA GLY A 280 -8.96 8.87 -19.71
C GLY A 280 -8.40 10.06 -18.94
N LEU A 281 -7.16 9.94 -18.45
CA LEU A 281 -6.51 11.03 -17.73
C LEU A 281 -6.40 12.31 -18.57
N SER A 282 -6.09 12.18 -19.86
CA SER A 282 -5.97 13.33 -20.78
C SER A 282 -7.30 14.08 -20.91
N ASP A 283 -8.39 13.34 -21.06
CA ASP A 283 -9.73 13.90 -21.14
C ASP A 283 -10.09 14.59 -19.82
N LYS A 284 -9.78 13.95 -18.68
CA LYS A 284 -10.04 14.50 -17.35
C LYS A 284 -9.31 15.82 -17.10
N VAL A 285 -8.06 15.94 -17.54
CA VAL A 285 -7.31 17.20 -17.41
C VAL A 285 -7.87 18.28 -18.34
N ALA A 286 -8.35 17.90 -19.52
CA ALA A 286 -8.94 18.84 -20.48
C ALA A 286 -10.24 19.49 -19.96
N GLU A 287 -10.98 18.83 -19.06
CA GLU A 287 -12.16 19.40 -18.39
C GLU A 287 -11.87 20.70 -17.60
N ASP A 288 -10.62 20.99 -17.22
CA ASP A 288 -10.26 22.23 -16.52
C ASP A 288 -10.45 23.49 -17.40
N GLY A 289 -10.63 23.33 -18.73
CA GLY A 289 -10.96 24.42 -19.66
C GLY A 289 -9.83 25.43 -19.90
N ARG A 290 -8.69 25.31 -19.19
CA ARG A 290 -7.53 26.23 -19.30
C ARG A 290 -6.56 25.88 -20.44
N GLY A 291 -6.94 24.97 -21.34
CA GLY A 291 -6.06 24.50 -22.42
C GLY A 291 -4.81 23.75 -21.93
N LYS A 292 -4.78 23.32 -20.65
CA LYS A 292 -3.70 22.47 -20.13
C LYS A 292 -3.77 21.12 -20.84
N ARG A 293 -2.81 20.86 -21.73
CA ARG A 293 -2.53 19.51 -22.22
C ARG A 293 -1.51 18.87 -21.27
N LEU A 294 -1.71 17.58 -20.96
CA LEU A 294 -0.66 16.81 -20.29
C LEU A 294 0.61 16.89 -21.13
N ALA A 295 1.74 17.15 -20.48
CA ALA A 295 3.01 17.01 -21.17
C ALA A 295 3.17 15.55 -21.62
N ALA A 296 3.81 15.30 -22.77
CA ALA A 296 3.98 13.94 -23.29
C ALA A 296 4.60 12.97 -22.25
N GLY A 297 5.52 13.47 -21.43
CA GLY A 297 6.12 12.71 -20.32
C GLY A 297 5.16 12.34 -19.18
N GLN A 298 4.01 13.02 -19.04
CA GLN A 298 2.95 12.66 -18.09
C GLN A 298 1.98 11.64 -18.70
N GLN A 299 1.78 11.65 -20.01
CA GLN A 299 0.92 10.68 -20.71
C GLN A 299 1.53 9.28 -20.74
N ILE A 300 2.86 9.17 -20.84
CA ILE A 300 3.56 7.86 -20.90
C ILE A 300 3.50 7.09 -19.57
N ARG A 301 3.11 7.74 -18.46
CA ARG A 301 3.09 7.14 -17.11
C ARG A 301 1.83 6.35 -16.78
N ILE A 302 0.74 6.61 -17.48
CA ILE A 302 -0.52 5.84 -17.35
C ILE A 302 -0.89 5.29 -18.71
N VAL A 303 -1.02 3.97 -18.78
CA VAL A 303 -1.50 3.28 -19.97
C VAL A 303 -3.02 3.18 -19.87
N ASP A 304 -3.72 3.87 -20.77
CA ASP A 304 -5.16 3.71 -20.93
C ASP A 304 -5.44 2.38 -21.65
N VAL A 305 -6.23 1.52 -21.00
CA VAL A 305 -6.68 0.23 -21.52
C VAL A 305 -8.20 0.25 -21.61
N ALA A 306 -8.74 -0.14 -22.78
CA ALA A 306 -10.18 -0.28 -22.93
C ALA A 306 -10.72 -1.32 -21.94
N ALA A 307 -11.68 -0.90 -21.11
CA ALA A 307 -12.35 -1.78 -20.17
C ALA A 307 -13.11 -2.88 -20.92
N ASP A 308 -13.82 -2.54 -22.00
CA ASP A 308 -14.47 -3.55 -22.83
C ASP A 308 -13.44 -4.47 -23.49
N ALA A 309 -13.68 -5.77 -23.36
CA ALA A 309 -12.88 -6.82 -23.95
C ALA A 309 -13.10 -7.01 -25.45
N GLY A 310 -14.17 -6.43 -26.00
CA GLY A 310 -14.60 -6.60 -27.38
C GLY A 310 -15.48 -7.83 -27.60
N ALA A 311 -15.86 -8.53 -26.53
CA ALA A 311 -16.68 -9.75 -26.58
C ALA A 311 -18.17 -9.50 -26.27
N GLY A 312 -18.58 -8.23 -26.15
CA GLY A 312 -19.97 -7.86 -25.83
C GLY A 312 -20.38 -8.12 -24.37
N MET A 313 -19.40 -8.43 -23.50
CA MET A 313 -19.62 -8.81 -22.09
C MET A 313 -18.81 -7.92 -21.13
N GLY A 314 -18.56 -6.67 -21.51
CA GLY A 314 -17.73 -5.74 -20.75
C GLY A 314 -16.29 -6.25 -20.65
N MET A 315 -15.72 -6.29 -19.45
CA MET A 315 -14.34 -6.76 -19.20
C MET A 315 -14.12 -8.27 -19.40
N PHE A 316 -15.16 -9.04 -19.69
CA PHE A 316 -15.07 -10.50 -19.80
C PHE A 316 -15.12 -10.95 -21.26
N GLU A 317 -14.33 -11.97 -21.57
CA GLU A 317 -14.40 -12.79 -22.79
C GLU A 317 -15.01 -14.17 -22.51
N GLN A 318 -14.94 -14.65 -21.27
CA GLN A 318 -15.44 -15.96 -20.85
C GLN A 318 -16.21 -15.86 -19.53
N LEU A 319 -17.45 -16.37 -19.54
CA LEU A 319 -18.34 -16.35 -18.37
C LEU A 319 -18.18 -17.59 -17.46
N HIS A 320 -17.42 -18.59 -17.89
CA HIS A 320 -17.26 -19.87 -17.19
C HIS A 320 -18.63 -20.52 -16.94
N GLU A 321 -19.00 -20.80 -15.69
CA GLU A 321 -20.30 -21.38 -15.31
C GLU A 321 -21.44 -20.35 -15.17
N PHE A 322 -21.17 -19.05 -15.31
CA PHE A 322 -22.18 -18.02 -15.08
C PHE A 322 -23.00 -17.74 -16.34
N GLY A 323 -24.31 -17.53 -16.16
CA GLY A 323 -25.22 -17.23 -17.27
C GLY A 323 -25.11 -15.81 -17.83
N SER A 324 -24.39 -14.89 -17.17
CA SER A 324 -24.21 -13.52 -17.63
C SER A 324 -22.94 -12.87 -17.07
N ALA A 325 -22.49 -11.80 -17.72
CA ALA A 325 -21.39 -10.94 -17.25
C ALA A 325 -21.68 -10.35 -15.86
N ASP A 326 -22.91 -9.92 -15.61
CA ASP A 326 -23.33 -9.40 -14.32
C ASP A 326 -23.25 -10.45 -13.21
N ALA A 327 -23.66 -11.69 -13.51
CA ALA A 327 -23.59 -12.80 -12.55
C ALA A 327 -22.14 -13.11 -12.16
N LEU A 328 -21.23 -13.16 -13.14
CA LEU A 328 -19.79 -13.32 -12.88
C LEU A 328 -19.23 -12.13 -12.07
N ALA A 329 -19.62 -10.90 -12.42
CA ALA A 329 -19.16 -9.70 -11.71
C ALA A 329 -19.62 -9.66 -10.25
N VAL A 330 -20.88 -10.04 -9.98
CA VAL A 330 -21.43 -10.17 -8.62
C VAL A 330 -20.69 -11.26 -7.86
N HIS A 331 -20.50 -12.44 -8.47
CA HIS A 331 -19.74 -13.53 -7.85
C HIS A 331 -18.33 -13.08 -7.45
N LEU A 332 -17.58 -12.45 -8.34
CA LEU A 332 -16.22 -11.98 -8.07
C LEU A 332 -16.19 -10.94 -6.94
N LYS A 333 -17.14 -9.99 -6.92
CA LYS A 333 -17.26 -9.02 -5.82
C LYS A 333 -17.53 -9.70 -4.48
N THR A 334 -18.43 -10.69 -4.44
CA THR A 334 -18.73 -11.44 -3.21
C THR A 334 -17.54 -12.31 -2.78
N ALA A 335 -16.93 -13.05 -3.72
CA ALA A 335 -15.80 -13.93 -3.43
C ALA A 335 -14.59 -13.16 -2.89
N THR A 336 -14.30 -11.98 -3.45
CA THR A 336 -13.19 -11.11 -3.00
C THR A 336 -13.45 -10.44 -1.64
N GLN A 337 -14.66 -10.53 -1.09
CA GLN A 337 -14.95 -10.15 0.31
C GLN A 337 -14.74 -11.30 1.30
N GLN A 338 -14.63 -12.54 0.82
CA GLN A 338 -14.51 -13.74 1.65
C GLN A 338 -13.13 -14.41 1.53
N HIS A 339 -12.43 -14.16 0.42
CA HIS A 339 -11.12 -14.71 0.11
C HIS A 339 -10.22 -13.58 -0.36
N TYR A 340 -9.31 -13.12 0.50
CA TYR A 340 -8.38 -12.04 0.17
C TYR A 340 -7.12 -12.07 1.05
N GLY A 341 -6.07 -11.40 0.59
CA GLY A 341 -4.80 -11.16 1.30
C GLY A 341 -3.86 -12.36 1.34
N VAL A 342 -4.37 -13.59 1.19
CA VAL A 342 -3.58 -14.83 1.30
C VAL A 342 -2.61 -15.06 0.15
N ALA A 343 -2.96 -14.63 -1.07
CA ALA A 343 -2.15 -14.86 -2.25
C ALA A 343 -0.82 -14.07 -2.21
N SER A 344 -0.86 -12.81 -1.78
CA SER A 344 0.36 -12.01 -1.60
C SER A 344 1.32 -12.62 -0.57
N ARG A 345 0.82 -13.22 0.52
CA ARG A 345 1.70 -13.84 1.54
C ARG A 345 2.46 -15.02 0.99
N GLN A 346 1.76 -15.91 0.28
CA GLN A 346 2.37 -17.08 -0.35
C GLN A 346 3.36 -16.66 -1.43
N TYR A 347 2.99 -15.66 -2.24
CA TYR A 347 3.86 -15.10 -3.27
C TYR A 347 5.13 -14.48 -2.67
N LEU A 348 5.00 -13.62 -1.66
CA LEU A 348 6.15 -13.01 -0.97
C LEU A 348 7.05 -14.05 -0.29
N GLY A 349 6.46 -15.08 0.31
CA GLY A 349 7.21 -16.21 0.87
C GLY A 349 8.09 -16.92 -0.15
N ALA A 350 7.65 -17.00 -1.41
CA ALA A 350 8.42 -17.58 -2.50
C ALA A 350 9.43 -16.60 -3.11
N ILE A 351 9.04 -15.35 -3.37
CA ILE A 351 9.90 -14.43 -4.14
C ILE A 351 10.97 -13.73 -3.31
N VAL A 352 10.75 -13.52 -2.00
CA VAL A 352 11.70 -12.76 -1.18
C VAL A 352 13.05 -13.49 -1.04
N PRO A 353 13.09 -14.81 -0.78
CA PRO A 353 14.35 -15.56 -0.77
C PRO A 353 15.09 -15.56 -2.12
N GLU A 354 14.36 -15.48 -3.24
CA GLU A 354 14.89 -15.60 -4.60
C GLU A 354 15.01 -14.25 -5.33
N ILE A 355 14.83 -13.13 -4.64
CA ILE A 355 14.60 -11.82 -5.29
C ILE A 355 15.76 -11.38 -6.19
N ASP A 356 16.99 -11.74 -5.84
CA ASP A 356 18.17 -11.41 -6.63
C ASP A 356 18.24 -12.19 -7.95
N GLU A 357 17.73 -13.43 -7.98
CA GLU A 357 17.62 -14.23 -9.21
C GLU A 357 16.48 -13.72 -10.07
N ILE A 358 15.29 -13.52 -9.49
CA ILE A 358 14.12 -12.96 -10.17
C ILE A 358 14.47 -11.62 -10.83
N ARG A 359 15.21 -10.76 -10.13
CA ARG A 359 15.70 -9.48 -10.68
C ARG A 359 16.51 -9.65 -11.97
N ARG A 360 17.34 -10.69 -12.08
CA ARG A 360 18.12 -10.96 -13.30
C ARG A 360 17.18 -11.40 -14.42
N THR A 361 16.32 -12.37 -14.14
CA THR A 361 15.34 -12.90 -15.10
C THR A 361 14.44 -11.81 -15.67
N VAL A 362 13.89 -10.94 -14.82
CA VAL A 362 13.04 -9.82 -15.27
C VAL A 362 13.80 -8.87 -16.18
N LYS A 363 15.06 -8.54 -15.86
CA LYS A 363 15.88 -7.68 -16.73
C LYS A 363 16.09 -8.28 -18.12
N ASP A 364 16.23 -9.60 -18.21
CA ASP A 364 16.43 -10.28 -19.49
C ASP A 364 15.12 -10.38 -20.30
N VAL A 365 13.99 -10.61 -19.64
CA VAL A 365 12.65 -10.57 -20.27
C VAL A 365 12.33 -9.17 -20.80
N VAL A 366 12.63 -8.11 -20.04
CA VAL A 366 12.40 -6.72 -20.49
C VAL A 366 13.29 -6.39 -21.68
N LYS A 367 14.57 -6.76 -21.66
CA LYS A 367 15.48 -6.55 -22.81
C LYS A 367 15.01 -7.27 -24.06
N SER A 368 14.58 -8.52 -23.95
CA SER A 368 14.11 -9.31 -25.10
C SER A 368 12.79 -8.80 -25.66
N SER A 369 11.85 -8.36 -24.81
CA SER A 369 10.56 -7.78 -25.22
C SER A 369 10.66 -6.44 -25.94
N VAL A 370 11.74 -5.68 -25.75
CA VAL A 370 12.01 -4.41 -26.46
C VAL A 370 12.57 -4.64 -27.87
N THR A 371 12.89 -5.89 -28.22
CA THR A 371 13.24 -6.30 -29.58
C THR A 371 11.93 -6.50 -30.35
N PRO A 372 11.68 -5.84 -31.50
CA PRO A 372 10.35 -5.44 -31.89
C PRO A 372 9.48 -6.63 -32.33
N THR A 373 8.57 -7.05 -31.44
CA THR A 373 7.24 -7.54 -31.82
C THR A 373 6.25 -6.36 -31.86
N CYS A 374 6.64 -5.24 -32.47
CA CYS A 374 5.67 -4.25 -32.92
C CYS A 374 5.13 -4.74 -34.27
N HIS A 375 3.92 -5.30 -34.27
CA HIS A 375 3.18 -5.48 -35.51
C HIS A 375 3.09 -4.12 -36.25
N PRO A 376 3.45 -4.02 -37.54
CA PRO A 376 3.46 -2.76 -38.29
C PRO A 376 2.09 -2.07 -38.42
N GLU A 377 1.01 -2.69 -37.96
CA GLU A 377 -0.37 -2.25 -38.22
C GLU A 377 -0.96 -1.36 -37.11
N LEU A 378 -0.28 -1.14 -35.99
CA LEU A 378 -0.76 -0.28 -34.90
C LEU A 378 -0.14 1.13 -34.88
N THR A 379 0.71 1.48 -35.84
CA THR A 379 1.23 2.85 -36.03
C THR A 379 0.41 3.65 -37.04
N GLY A 380 -0.92 3.72 -36.83
CA GLY A 380 -1.82 4.40 -37.76
C GLY A 380 -2.99 5.12 -37.09
N ARG A 381 -2.86 6.46 -37.01
CA ARG A 381 -3.93 7.48 -36.81
C ARG A 381 -4.42 7.61 -35.36
N SER A 382 -4.33 8.74 -34.66
CA SER A 382 -4.36 10.15 -35.10
C SER A 382 -3.58 11.04 -34.14
N VAL A 383 -2.58 11.76 -34.66
CA VAL A 383 -2.08 13.00 -34.09
C VAL A 383 -2.54 14.10 -35.04
N VAL A 384 -3.63 14.79 -34.66
CA VAL A 384 -3.90 16.21 -34.94
C VAL A 384 -4.63 16.77 -33.73
#